data_AF-A0A537P582-F1
#
_entry.id   AF-A0A537P582-F1
#
_cell.length_a   1.000
_cell.length_b   1.000
_cell.length_c   1.000
_cell.angle_alpha   90.00
_cell.angle_beta   90.00
_cell.angle_gamma   90.00
#
_symmetry.space_group_name_H-M   'P 1'
#
loop_
_entity.id
_entity.type
_entity.pdbx_description
1 polymer ?
#
loop_
_entity_poly.entity_id
_entity_poly.type
_entity_poly.pdbx_seq_one_letter_code
_entity_poly.pdbx_strand_id
1 'polypeptide(L)' 'MEKPAENRFSPTSDRHRRVALGISEGELASEAGISVARLHEYEARSADEYDIELHLRINQVLDRFEKRQKGRNDFWVI' A
#
# COMPACT_ATOMS: atom_id res chain seq x y z
N MET A 1 2.29 20.04 22.07
CA MET A 1 1.42 19.12 21.33
C MET A 1 2.26 18.47 20.26
N GLU A 2 2.95 17.39 20.60
CA GLU A 2 3.51 16.52 19.57
C GLU A 2 2.32 15.94 18.80
N LYS A 3 2.23 16.24 17.50
CA LYS A 3 1.27 15.53 16.64
C LYS A 3 1.59 14.05 16.85
N PRO A 4 0.63 13.20 17.29
CA PRO A 4 0.91 11.78 17.37
C PRO A 4 1.39 11.39 15.98
N ALA A 5 2.56 10.75 15.90
CA ALA A 5 3.12 10.29 14.64
C ALA A 5 1.99 9.55 13.91
N GLU A 6 1.38 10.23 12.95
CA GLU A 6 0.17 9.82 12.26
C GLU A 6 0.47 8.39 11.80
N ASN A 7 -0.29 7.43 12.29
CA ASN A 7 0.09 6.02 12.25
C ASN A 7 0.40 5.61 10.80
N ARG A 8 1.67 5.74 10.40
CA ARG A 8 2.19 5.47 9.05
C ARG A 8 2.05 3.98 8.70
N PHE A 9 1.72 3.18 9.71
CA PHE A 9 1.57 1.73 9.71
C PHE A 9 0.09 1.42 9.95
N SER A 10 -0.73 1.50 8.90
CA SER A 10 -2.17 1.22 8.99
C SER A 10 -2.64 0.53 7.73
N PRO A 11 -3.29 -0.65 7.83
CA PRO A 11 -3.87 -1.32 6.67
C PRO A 11 -4.86 -0.42 5.89
N THR A 12 -5.58 0.44 6.60
CA THR A 12 -6.45 1.45 6.00
C THR A 12 -5.67 2.47 5.17
N SER A 13 -4.53 2.93 5.68
CA SER A 13 -3.65 3.86 4.95
C SER A 13 -3.08 3.21 3.68
N ASP A 14 -2.66 1.95 3.76
CA ASP A 14 -2.15 1.20 2.61
C ASP A 14 -3.24 0.96 1.56
N ARG A 15 -4.47 0.64 2.00
CA ARG A 15 -5.65 0.57 1.11
C ARG A 15 -5.90 1.89 0.40
N HIS A 16 -5.88 3.02 1.12
CA HIS A 16 -6.06 4.34 0.52
C HIS A 16 -4.96 4.66 -0.51
N ARG A 17 -3.69 4.33 -0.22
CA ARG A 17 -2.59 4.49 -1.17
C ARG A 17 -2.81 3.65 -2.41
N ARG A 18 -3.17 2.37 -2.26
CA ARG A 18 -3.48 1.48 -3.39
C ARG A 18 -4.57 2.09 -4.29
N VAL A 19 -5.67 2.55 -3.69
CA VAL A 19 -6.78 3.18 -4.43
C VAL A 19 -6.36 4.48 -5.11
N ALA A 20 -5.58 5.33 -4.44
CA ALA A 20 -5.07 6.58 -5.00
C ALA A 20 -4.14 6.37 -6.21
N LEU A 21 -3.40 5.26 -6.22
CA LEU A 21 -2.55 4.84 -7.33
C LEU A 21 -3.32 4.14 -8.46
N GLY A 22 -4.61 3.88 -8.28
CA GLY A 22 -5.44 3.16 -9.25
C GLY A 22 -5.08 1.67 -9.39
N ILE A 23 -4.43 1.08 -8.38
CA ILE A 23 -3.98 -0.31 -8.40
C ILE A 23 -5.11 -1.22 -7.90
N SER A 24 -5.40 -2.29 -8.62
CA SER A 24 -6.36 -3.31 -8.17
C SER A 24 -5.80 -4.16 -7.01
N GLU A 25 -6.67 -4.78 -6.21
CA GLU A 25 -6.23 -5.76 -5.20
C GLU A 25 -5.44 -6.92 -5.84
N GLY A 26 -5.83 -7.34 -7.05
CA GLY A 26 -5.13 -8.38 -7.80
C GLY A 26 -3.68 -8.02 -8.16
N GLU A 27 -3.46 -6.80 -8.65
CA GLU A 27 -2.11 -6.32 -8.99
C GLU A 27 -1.22 -6.20 -7.76
N LEU A 28 -1.74 -5.62 -6.67
CA LEU A 28 -0.96 -5.49 -5.43
C LEU A 28 -0.65 -6.86 -4.83
N ALA A 29 -1.64 -7.75 -4.75
CA ALA A 29 -1.46 -9.10 -4.20
C ALA A 29 -0.46 -9.91 -5.02
N SER A 30 -0.54 -9.85 -6.35
CA SER A 30 0.39 -10.51 -7.25
C SER A 30 1.83 -10.02 -7.05
N GLU A 31 2.05 -8.71 -6.97
CA GLU A 31 3.39 -8.13 -6.76
C GLU A 31 3.93 -8.35 -5.35
N ALA A 32 3.04 -8.47 -4.35
CA ALA A 32 3.38 -8.82 -2.97
C ALA A 32 3.53 -10.34 -2.76
N GLY A 33 3.24 -11.17 -3.76
CA GLY A 33 3.31 -12.63 -3.65
C GLY A 33 2.35 -13.20 -2.61
N ILE A 34 1.16 -12.62 -2.47
CA ILE A 34 0.09 -13.09 -1.58
C ILE A 34 -1.20 -13.32 -2.39
N SER A 35 -2.17 -14.02 -1.80
CA SER A 35 -3.49 -14.14 -2.41
C SER A 35 -4.30 -12.85 -2.25
N VAL A 36 -5.23 -12.60 -3.17
CA VAL A 36 -6.18 -11.48 -3.09
C VAL A 36 -7.00 -11.55 -1.80
N ALA A 37 -7.42 -12.75 -1.39
CA ALA A 37 -8.12 -12.96 -0.12
C ALA A 37 -7.28 -12.52 1.09
N ARG A 38 -5.98 -12.84 1.10
CA ARG A 38 -5.07 -12.44 2.18
C ARG A 38 -4.85 -10.92 2.20
N LEU A 39 -4.78 -10.27 1.03
CA LEU A 39 -4.74 -8.82 0.95
C LEU A 39 -6.03 -8.19 1.48
N HIS A 40 -7.18 -8.74 1.10
CA HIS A 40 -8.49 -8.25 1.54
C HIS A 40 -8.66 -8.36 3.05
N GLU A 41 -8.29 -9.50 3.63
CA GLU A 41 -8.27 -9.71 5.08
C GLU A 41 -7.34 -8.71 5.78
N TYR A 42 -6.16 -8.48 5.24
CA TYR A 42 -5.22 -7.49 5.75
C TYR A 42 -5.83 -6.08 5.75
N GLU A 43 -6.38 -5.64 4.62
CA GLU A 43 -6.97 -4.30 4.47
C GLU A 43 -8.26 -4.11 5.30
N ALA A 44 -8.93 -5.21 5.67
CA ALA A 44 -10.13 -5.20 6.51
C ALA A 44 -9.82 -5.22 8.02
N ARG A 45 -8.60 -5.60 8.42
CA ARG A 45 -8.20 -5.64 9.83
C ARG A 45 -8.03 -4.25 10.41
N SER A 46 -8.37 -4.15 11.69
CA SER A 46 -8.02 -2.98 12.50
C SER A 46 -6.53 -3.00 12.83
N ALA A 47 -5.95 -1.82 13.07
CA ALA A 47 -4.52 -1.64 13.31
C ALA A 47 -3.96 -2.46 14.49
N ASP A 48 -4.82 -2.99 15.36
CA ASP A 48 -4.47 -3.80 16.52
C ASP A 48 -4.06 -5.24 16.17
N GLU A 49 -4.50 -5.79 15.02
CA GLU A 49 -4.08 -7.13 14.53
C GLU A 49 -2.88 -7.02 13.58
N TYR A 50 -1.77 -6.55 14.14
CA TYR A 50 -0.62 -6.05 13.41
C TYR A 50 0.33 -7.17 12.92
N ASP A 51 0.29 -7.49 11.62
CA ASP A 51 1.31 -8.29 10.93
C ASP A 51 2.35 -7.36 10.27
N ILE A 52 3.45 -7.14 11.00
CA ILE A 52 4.55 -6.24 10.59
C ILE A 52 5.16 -6.67 9.26
N GLU A 53 5.40 -7.97 9.10
CA GLU A 53 6.09 -8.49 7.91
C GLU A 53 5.24 -8.27 6.66
N LEU A 54 3.94 -8.53 6.78
CA LEU A 54 2.98 -8.28 5.71
C LEU A 54 2.89 -6.79 5.38
N HIS A 55 2.79 -5.92 6.39
CA HIS A 55 2.76 -4.47 6.17
C HIS A 55 4.02 -3.97 5.45
N LEU A 56 5.21 -4.34 5.92
CA LEU A 56 6.47 -3.93 5.30
C LEU A 56 6.54 -4.38 3.83
N ARG A 57 6.04 -5.58 3.52
CA ARG A 57 5.98 -6.08 2.15
C ARG A 57 5.03 -5.27 1.28
N ILE A 58 3.80 -5.02 1.76
CA ILE A 58 2.81 -4.21 1.04
C ILE A 58 3.35 -2.79 0.79
N ASN A 59 3.92 -2.17 1.82
CA ASN A 59 4.49 -0.83 1.72
C ASN A 59 5.60 -0.76 0.67
N GLN A 60 6.54 -1.71 0.65
CA GLN A 60 7.59 -1.77 -0.37
C GLN A 60 7.04 -1.90 -1.79
N VAL A 61 5.95 -2.65 -1.97
CA VAL A 61 5.32 -2.81 -3.28
C VAL A 61 4.65 -1.51 -3.71
N LEU A 62 3.89 -0.86 -2.84
CA LEU A 62 3.26 0.45 -3.10
C LEU A 62 4.30 1.52 -3.46
N ASP A 63 5.42 1.58 -2.73
CA ASP A 63 6.53 2.50 -3.03
C ASP A 63 7.09 2.28 -4.44
N ARG A 64 7.15 1.03 -4.92
CA ARG A 64 7.58 0.71 -6.29
C ARG A 64 6.56 1.21 -7.32
N PHE A 65 5.27 1.05 -7.07
CA PHE A 65 4.23 1.58 -7.95
C PHE A 65 4.25 3.11 -8.01
N GLU A 66 4.37 3.77 -6.86
CA GLU A 66 4.51 5.23 -6.76
C GLU A 66 5.69 5.73 -7.61
N LYS A 67 6.86 5.09 -7.49
CA LYS A 67 8.04 5.42 -8.30
C LYS A 67 7.80 5.21 -9.79
N ARG A 68 7.15 4.11 -10.19
CA ARG A 68 6.79 3.84 -11.59
C ARG A 68 5.84 4.91 -12.13
N GLN A 69 4.83 5.31 -11.36
CA GLN A 69 3.86 6.32 -11.79
C GLN A 69 4.48 7.71 -11.86
N LYS A 70 5.32 8.09 -10.88
CA LYS A 70 6.04 9.36 -10.89
C LYS A 70 6.96 9.46 -12.11
N GLY A 71 7.79 8.44 -12.36
CA GLY A 71 8.66 8.41 -13.54
C GLY A 71 7.90 8.41 -14.87
N ARG A 72 6.66 7.89 -14.90
CA ARG A 72 5.78 7.97 -16.06
C ARG A 72 5.16 9.36 -16.23
N ASN A 73 4.86 10.06 -15.14
CA ASN A 73 4.32 11.42 -15.16
C ASN A 73 5.38 12.45 -15.55
N ASP A 74 6.64 12.24 -15.16
CA ASP A 74 7.77 13.10 -15.54
C ASP A 74 8.08 13.04 -17.05
N PHE A 75 7.65 11.99 -17.76
CA PHE A 75 7.88 11.81 -19.20
C PHE A 75 6.91 12.57 -20.12
N TRP A 76 5.83 13.15 -19.59
CA TRP A 76 4.80 13.88 -20.35
C TRP A 76 4.82 15.40 -20.14
N VAL A 77 5.85 15.92 -19.46
CA VAL A 77 6.08 17.36 -19.31
C VAL A 77 7.14 17.80 -20.34
N ILE A 78 6.73 17.90 -21.61
CA ILE A 78 7.48 18.59 -22.68
C ILE A 78 6.50 19.34 -23.55
#